data_AF-A0A0H2S416-F1
#
_entry.id   AF-A0A0H2S416-F1
#
_cell.length_a   1.000
_cell.length_b   1.000
_cell.length_c   1.000
_cell.angle_alpha   90.00
_cell.angle_beta   90.00
_cell.angle_gamma   90.00
#
_symmetry.space_group_name_H-M   'P 1'
#
loop_
_entity.id
_entity.type
_entity.pdbx_description
1 polymer ?
#
loop_
_entity_poly.entity_id
_entity_poly.type
_entity_poly.pdbx_seq_one_letter_code
_entity_poly.pdbx_strand_id
1 'polypeptide(L)'
;MSAKKDAVNWLQSASTTCDAALKALKDPDSTVSAPEGQNIEAVTLKTLLSDFTSLLNLLYQSTTKLSIALKPSSPTYAAALTPLKDLRANIDALASCTCSIEASKFGGAMSREARWIAEDVINALRQLFAVFLDAASRSGTNAKTYLARTGAVHEAIDRARGISQSNREAVRKRWTSDMDSLKDCVTEVVELTMEGDGTDDGDGEDGWDDLEIDGLSDGDTPKATEDELKRLNSAHNLFKSLLSLFKSISSQLLLDTGKVEVKSPTQLDSLLVSSGALVVASDELVSTLDVPHDIQAVSDACVIVMKHVSDLQTFLATHGVATTPTIKKPKADDLANRTASLTMDNSPGSDHSSEVAKLPLDEYFADISRWAEVLQVSDGS
;
A
#
# COMPACT_ATOMS: atom_id res chain seq x y z
N MET A 1 -45.85 -16.87 -10.87
CA MET A 1 -44.75 -17.83 -10.65
C MET A 1 -43.59 -17.69 -11.66
N SER A 2 -43.82 -17.31 -12.94
CA SER A 2 -42.72 -17.12 -13.92
C SER A 2 -41.70 -16.08 -13.47
N ALA A 3 -42.12 -14.84 -13.16
CA ALA A 3 -41.20 -13.74 -12.88
C ALA A 3 -40.23 -13.99 -11.72
N LYS A 4 -40.66 -14.69 -10.67
CA LYS A 4 -39.78 -15.10 -9.56
C LYS A 4 -38.71 -16.07 -10.04
N LYS A 5 -39.10 -17.12 -10.76
CA LYS A 5 -38.17 -18.11 -11.32
C LYS A 5 -37.18 -17.44 -12.28
N ASP A 6 -37.67 -16.55 -13.12
CA ASP A 6 -36.84 -15.82 -14.09
C ASP A 6 -35.83 -14.91 -13.37
N ALA A 7 -36.25 -14.15 -12.36
CA ALA A 7 -35.36 -13.31 -11.56
C ALA A 7 -34.30 -14.14 -10.80
N VAL A 8 -34.67 -15.30 -10.25
CA VAL A 8 -33.73 -16.22 -9.60
C VAL A 8 -32.70 -16.76 -10.60
N ASN A 9 -33.12 -17.16 -11.80
CA ASN A 9 -32.20 -17.60 -12.85
C ASN A 9 -31.23 -16.48 -13.26
N TRP A 10 -31.73 -15.24 -13.37
CA TRP A 10 -30.89 -14.08 -13.68
C TRP A 10 -29.91 -13.73 -12.55
N LEU A 11 -30.33 -13.84 -11.29
CA LEU A 11 -29.43 -13.69 -10.13
C LEU A 11 -28.31 -14.74 -10.15
N GLN A 12 -28.64 -16.00 -10.41
CA GLN A 12 -27.65 -17.08 -10.51
C GLN A 12 -26.67 -16.83 -11.67
N SER A 13 -27.18 -16.38 -12.81
CA SER A 13 -26.37 -16.01 -13.98
C SER A 13 -25.44 -14.83 -13.69
N ALA A 14 -25.93 -13.78 -13.03
CA ALA A 14 -25.13 -12.64 -12.61
C ALA A 14 -24.04 -13.05 -11.61
N SER A 15 -24.36 -13.89 -10.62
CA SER A 15 -23.39 -14.44 -9.68
C SER A 15 -22.30 -15.27 -10.38
N THR A 16 -22.68 -16.13 -11.33
CA THR A 16 -21.72 -16.91 -12.14
C THR A 16 -20.83 -15.99 -12.99
N THR A 17 -21.39 -14.88 -13.46
CA THR A 17 -20.65 -13.85 -14.21
C THR A 17 -19.63 -13.14 -13.31
N CYS A 18 -19.97 -12.86 -12.03
CA CYS A 18 -19.00 -12.39 -11.05
C CYS A 18 -17.86 -13.39 -10.86
N ASP A 19 -18.14 -14.69 -10.73
CA ASP A 19 -17.09 -15.70 -10.54
C ASP A 19 -16.16 -15.80 -11.76
N ALA A 20 -16.72 -15.75 -12.97
CA ALA A 20 -15.94 -15.72 -14.20
C ALA A 20 -15.08 -14.46 -14.31
N ALA A 21 -15.65 -13.29 -14.00
CA ALA A 21 -14.94 -12.02 -14.00
C ALA A 21 -13.80 -11.99 -12.98
N LEU A 22 -14.04 -12.44 -11.75
CA LEU A 22 -13.01 -12.56 -10.71
C LEU A 22 -11.89 -13.52 -11.12
N LYS A 23 -12.23 -14.62 -11.80
CA LYS A 23 -11.22 -15.55 -12.34
C LYS A 23 -10.35 -14.87 -13.40
N ALA A 24 -10.95 -14.11 -14.32
CA ALA A 24 -10.22 -13.40 -15.36
C ALA A 24 -9.32 -12.30 -14.79
N LEU A 25 -9.79 -11.54 -13.78
CA LEU A 25 -9.01 -10.48 -13.15
C LEU A 25 -7.77 -10.99 -12.40
N LYS A 26 -7.87 -12.20 -11.80
CA LYS A 26 -6.78 -12.84 -11.07
C LYS A 26 -5.72 -13.47 -11.96
N ASP A 27 -6.05 -13.73 -13.22
CA ASP A 27 -5.10 -14.30 -14.18
C ASP A 27 -4.24 -13.18 -14.77
N PRO A 28 -2.93 -13.11 -14.46
CA PRO A 28 -2.05 -12.05 -14.95
C PRO A 28 -1.93 -12.05 -16.48
N ASP A 29 -2.13 -13.21 -17.13
CA ASP A 29 -2.01 -13.38 -18.58
C ASP A 29 -3.32 -13.14 -19.32
N SER A 30 -4.43 -12.96 -18.60
CA SER A 30 -5.72 -12.56 -19.16
C SER A 30 -5.62 -11.12 -19.69
N THR A 31 -5.11 -11.01 -20.92
CA THR A 31 -5.10 -9.80 -21.73
C THR A 31 -6.10 -9.99 -22.86
N VAL A 32 -6.93 -8.97 -23.08
CA VAL A 32 -7.85 -8.98 -24.22
C VAL A 32 -7.02 -8.61 -25.45
N SER A 33 -6.46 -9.62 -26.11
CA SER A 33 -5.76 -9.43 -27.38
C SER A 33 -6.74 -8.79 -28.38
N ALA A 34 -6.43 -7.59 -28.84
CA ALA A 34 -7.22 -6.93 -29.86
C ALA A 34 -7.27 -7.82 -31.12
N PRO A 35 -8.41 -7.93 -31.81
CA PRO A 35 -8.51 -8.71 -33.03
C PRO A 35 -7.53 -8.18 -34.08
N GLU A 36 -6.66 -9.08 -34.58
CA GLU A 36 -5.66 -8.76 -35.61
C GLU A 36 -6.34 -8.11 -36.83
N GLY A 37 -5.92 -6.89 -37.18
CA GLY A 37 -6.32 -6.22 -38.42
C GLY A 37 -7.20 -4.97 -38.29
N GLN A 38 -7.56 -4.52 -37.08
CA GLN A 38 -8.12 -3.19 -36.91
C GLN A 38 -7.02 -2.16 -36.68
N ASN A 39 -7.04 -1.10 -37.48
CA ASN A 39 -6.23 0.11 -37.32
C ASN A 39 -6.79 0.89 -36.12
N ILE A 40 -6.65 0.31 -34.93
CA ILE A 40 -7.11 0.86 -33.66
C ILE A 40 -6.18 2.04 -33.37
N GLU A 41 -6.67 3.26 -33.56
CA GLU A 41 -6.10 4.44 -32.91
C GLU A 41 -5.75 4.05 -31.47
N ALA A 42 -4.47 4.19 -31.11
CA ALA A 42 -3.92 3.63 -29.88
C ALA A 42 -4.81 4.00 -28.67
N VAL A 43 -5.59 3.03 -28.18
CA VAL A 43 -6.48 3.25 -27.04
C VAL A 43 -5.65 3.83 -25.91
N THR A 44 -6.08 5.01 -25.42
CA THR A 44 -5.37 5.74 -24.38
C THR A 44 -5.82 5.29 -23.00
N LEU A 45 -4.93 5.38 -22.01
CA LEU A 45 -5.29 5.10 -20.61
C LEU A 45 -6.50 5.94 -20.17
N LYS A 46 -6.52 7.22 -20.57
CA LYS A 46 -7.61 8.15 -20.24
C LYS A 46 -8.98 7.64 -20.74
N THR A 47 -9.03 7.07 -21.95
CA THR A 47 -10.26 6.48 -22.50
C THR A 47 -10.70 5.28 -21.66
N LEU A 48 -9.78 4.36 -21.35
CA LEU A 48 -10.07 3.19 -20.52
C LEU A 48 -10.57 3.58 -19.12
N LEU A 49 -9.94 4.57 -18.48
CA LEU A 49 -10.36 5.06 -17.16
C LEU A 49 -11.71 5.77 -17.18
N SER A 50 -12.03 6.47 -18.27
CA SER A 50 -13.34 7.08 -18.50
C SER A 50 -14.43 6.00 -18.64
N ASP A 51 -14.15 4.94 -19.41
CA ASP A 51 -15.06 3.81 -19.59
C ASP A 51 -15.25 3.04 -18.27
N PHE A 52 -14.15 2.78 -17.55
CA PHE A 52 -14.17 2.18 -16.22
C PHE A 52 -15.07 2.97 -15.26
N THR A 53 -14.88 4.30 -15.17
CA THR A 53 -15.70 5.18 -14.33
C THR A 53 -17.18 5.18 -14.75
N SER A 54 -17.45 5.14 -16.06
CA SER A 54 -18.81 5.05 -16.60
C SER A 54 -19.49 3.74 -16.19
N LEU A 55 -18.76 2.62 -16.26
CA LEU A 55 -19.24 1.29 -15.84
C LEU A 55 -19.53 1.25 -14.34
N LEU A 56 -18.66 1.84 -13.50
CA LEU A 56 -18.91 1.98 -12.06
C LEU A 56 -20.22 2.73 -11.77
N ASN A 57 -20.51 3.81 -12.51
CA ASN A 57 -21.76 4.55 -12.34
C ASN A 57 -22.99 3.74 -12.76
N LEU A 58 -22.90 2.95 -13.84
CA LEU A 58 -23.96 2.06 -14.27
C LEU A 58 -24.22 0.94 -13.24
N LEU A 59 -23.16 0.37 -12.66
CA LEU A 59 -23.25 -0.62 -11.59
C LEU A 59 -23.92 -0.05 -10.34
N TYR A 60 -23.55 1.16 -9.93
CA TYR A 60 -24.16 1.85 -8.78
C TYR A 60 -25.67 2.02 -8.96
N GLN A 61 -26.08 2.60 -10.10
CA GLN A 61 -27.50 2.83 -10.40
C GLN A 61 -28.30 1.52 -10.47
N SER A 62 -27.74 0.50 -11.13
CA SER A 62 -28.40 -0.80 -11.28
C SER A 62 -28.49 -1.55 -9.95
N THR A 63 -27.48 -1.43 -9.09
CA THR A 63 -27.49 -1.97 -7.72
C THR A 63 -28.59 -1.34 -6.88
N THR A 64 -28.75 -0.01 -6.94
CA THR A 64 -29.82 0.70 -6.24
C THR A 64 -31.20 0.23 -6.72
N LYS A 65 -31.41 0.21 -8.06
CA LYS A 65 -32.67 -0.27 -8.66
C LYS A 65 -32.98 -1.71 -8.25
N LEU A 66 -31.98 -2.59 -8.28
CA LEU A 66 -32.12 -3.98 -7.86
C LEU A 66 -32.52 -4.09 -6.39
N SER A 67 -31.86 -3.34 -5.51
CA SER A 67 -32.10 -3.38 -4.07
C SER A 67 -33.50 -2.90 -3.69
N ILE A 68 -34.04 -1.93 -4.43
CA ILE A 68 -35.44 -1.49 -4.30
C ILE A 68 -36.38 -2.57 -4.81
N ALA A 69 -36.12 -3.12 -6.00
CA ALA A 69 -36.98 -4.12 -6.63
C ALA A 69 -37.04 -5.44 -5.84
N LEU A 70 -35.93 -5.88 -5.26
CA LEU A 70 -35.83 -7.12 -4.48
C LEU A 70 -35.84 -6.91 -2.97
N LYS A 71 -36.41 -5.79 -2.50
CA LYS A 71 -36.64 -5.55 -1.07
C LYS A 71 -37.34 -6.77 -0.43
N PRO A 72 -36.76 -7.42 0.60
CA PRO A 72 -37.28 -8.69 1.13
C PRO A 72 -38.73 -8.64 1.66
N SER A 73 -39.17 -7.49 2.19
CA SER A 73 -40.54 -7.33 2.69
C SER A 73 -41.61 -7.38 1.60
N SER A 74 -41.23 -7.06 0.35
CA SER A 74 -42.15 -6.86 -0.76
C SER A 74 -41.42 -6.94 -2.11
N PRO A 75 -40.88 -8.11 -2.49
CA PRO A 75 -40.08 -8.24 -3.70
C PRO A 75 -40.95 -8.13 -4.96
N THR A 76 -40.55 -7.26 -5.87
CA THR A 76 -41.15 -7.06 -7.20
C THR A 76 -40.25 -7.69 -8.25
N TYR A 77 -40.28 -9.02 -8.35
CA TYR A 77 -39.37 -9.79 -9.21
C TYR A 77 -39.37 -9.38 -10.69
N ALA A 78 -40.52 -8.94 -11.24
CA ALA A 78 -40.59 -8.45 -12.61
C ALA A 78 -39.77 -7.17 -12.84
N ALA A 79 -39.76 -6.25 -11.86
CA ALA A 79 -38.99 -5.01 -11.93
C ALA A 79 -37.48 -5.23 -11.77
N ALA A 80 -37.08 -6.37 -11.19
CA ALA A 80 -35.67 -6.74 -11.01
C ALA A 80 -35.02 -7.27 -12.29
N LEU A 81 -35.79 -7.70 -13.29
CA LEU A 81 -35.25 -8.34 -14.50
C LEU A 81 -34.33 -7.42 -15.30
N THR A 82 -34.69 -6.15 -15.49
CA THR A 82 -33.86 -5.19 -16.23
C THR A 82 -32.57 -4.86 -15.46
N PRO A 83 -32.60 -4.44 -14.18
CA PRO A 83 -31.38 -4.23 -13.40
C PRO A 83 -30.44 -5.44 -13.35
N LEU A 84 -30.96 -6.67 -13.30
CA LEU A 84 -30.13 -7.87 -13.30
C LEU A 84 -29.40 -8.10 -14.63
N LYS A 85 -30.08 -7.86 -15.75
CA LYS A 85 -29.46 -7.93 -17.08
C LYS A 85 -28.38 -6.87 -17.24
N ASP A 86 -28.67 -5.65 -16.82
CA ASP A 86 -27.75 -4.52 -16.88
C ASP A 86 -26.53 -4.78 -16.00
N LEU A 87 -26.71 -5.23 -14.75
CA LEU A 87 -25.62 -5.60 -13.85
C LEU A 87 -24.72 -6.67 -14.46
N ARG A 88 -25.30 -7.74 -15.00
CA ARG A 88 -24.52 -8.81 -15.64
C ARG A 88 -23.66 -8.28 -16.78
N ALA A 89 -24.24 -7.50 -17.69
CA ALA A 89 -23.53 -6.94 -18.82
C ALA A 89 -22.42 -5.96 -18.37
N ASN A 90 -22.71 -5.12 -17.38
CA ASN A 90 -21.75 -4.15 -16.86
C ASN A 90 -20.61 -4.80 -16.05
N ILE A 91 -20.86 -5.93 -15.36
CA ILE A 91 -19.81 -6.70 -14.68
C ILE A 91 -18.82 -7.28 -15.71
N ASP A 92 -19.34 -7.89 -16.77
CA ASP A 92 -18.52 -8.45 -17.86
C ASP A 92 -17.72 -7.34 -18.56
N ALA A 93 -18.37 -6.22 -18.88
CA ALA A 93 -17.72 -5.05 -19.46
C ALA A 93 -16.66 -4.43 -18.53
N LEU A 94 -16.91 -4.35 -17.22
CA LEU A 94 -15.93 -3.85 -16.24
C LEU A 94 -14.69 -4.74 -16.22
N ALA A 95 -14.86 -6.05 -16.15
CA ALA A 95 -13.75 -6.99 -16.17
C ALA A 95 -12.95 -6.89 -17.47
N SER A 96 -13.62 -6.86 -18.62
CA SER A 96 -12.97 -6.70 -19.93
C SER A 96 -12.21 -5.37 -20.06
N CYS A 97 -12.84 -4.27 -19.65
CA CYS A 97 -12.22 -2.93 -19.61
C CYS A 97 -10.96 -2.93 -18.73
N THR A 98 -11.04 -3.55 -17.55
CA THR A 98 -9.91 -3.67 -16.61
C THR A 98 -8.78 -4.53 -17.18
N CYS A 99 -9.10 -5.67 -17.80
CA CYS A 99 -8.10 -6.52 -18.46
C CYS A 99 -7.43 -5.84 -19.68
N SER A 100 -8.04 -4.79 -20.23
CA SER A 100 -7.46 -3.97 -21.30
C SER A 100 -6.43 -2.94 -20.78
N ILE A 101 -6.33 -2.75 -19.46
CA ILE A 101 -5.28 -1.94 -18.82
C ILE A 101 -4.04 -2.82 -18.65
N GLU A 102 -3.29 -2.98 -19.75
CA GLU A 102 -2.10 -3.83 -19.82
C GLU A 102 -0.92 -3.27 -19.04
N ALA A 103 -0.26 -4.12 -18.23
CA ALA A 103 0.91 -3.78 -17.45
C ALA A 103 2.11 -3.33 -18.31
N SER A 104 2.32 -3.97 -19.46
CA SER A 104 3.40 -3.65 -20.41
C SER A 104 3.29 -2.24 -20.99
N LYS A 105 2.05 -1.75 -21.17
CA LYS A 105 1.75 -0.47 -21.83
C LYS A 105 1.53 0.66 -20.84
N PHE A 106 0.75 0.41 -19.79
CA PHE A 106 0.33 1.44 -18.84
C PHE A 106 1.01 1.32 -17.48
N GLY A 107 1.84 0.30 -17.27
CA GLY A 107 2.55 0.04 -16.03
C GLY A 107 1.84 -0.98 -15.13
N GLY A 108 2.66 -1.78 -14.44
CA GLY A 108 2.22 -2.85 -13.56
C GLY A 108 1.52 -2.36 -12.31
N ALA A 109 1.90 -1.21 -11.74
CA ALA A 109 1.19 -0.64 -10.60
C ALA A 109 -0.25 -0.23 -10.97
N MET A 110 -0.42 0.50 -12.08
CA MET A 110 -1.72 0.92 -12.60
C MET A 110 -2.63 -0.28 -12.91
N SER A 111 -2.08 -1.28 -13.61
CA SER A 111 -2.84 -2.50 -13.96
C SER A 111 -3.29 -3.27 -12.72
N ARG A 112 -2.40 -3.43 -11.72
CA ARG A 112 -2.74 -4.09 -10.45
C ARG A 112 -3.78 -3.33 -9.64
N GLU A 113 -3.67 -2.00 -9.56
CA GLU A 113 -4.66 -1.18 -8.86
C GLU A 113 -6.05 -1.31 -9.51
N ALA A 114 -6.13 -1.19 -10.84
CA ALA A 114 -7.38 -1.34 -11.57
C ALA A 114 -8.03 -2.72 -11.35
N ARG A 115 -7.22 -3.80 -11.41
CA ARG A 115 -7.67 -5.17 -11.13
C ARG A 115 -8.18 -5.33 -9.72
N TRP A 116 -7.41 -4.91 -8.72
CA TRP A 116 -7.78 -5.01 -7.31
C TRP A 116 -9.08 -4.27 -7.00
N ILE A 117 -9.23 -3.04 -7.51
CA ILE A 117 -10.46 -2.25 -7.36
C ILE A 117 -11.66 -2.93 -8.01
N ALA A 118 -11.51 -3.44 -9.25
CA ALA A 118 -12.58 -4.15 -9.93
C ALA A 118 -12.97 -5.44 -9.18
N GLU A 119 -11.99 -6.17 -8.64
CA GLU A 119 -12.24 -7.35 -7.82
C GLU A 119 -13.05 -7.02 -6.55
N ASP A 120 -12.75 -5.92 -5.86
CA ASP A 120 -13.50 -5.49 -4.67
C ASP A 120 -14.98 -5.21 -5.01
N VAL A 121 -15.22 -4.44 -6.07
CA VAL A 121 -16.59 -4.13 -6.56
C VAL A 121 -17.35 -5.40 -6.95
N ILE A 122 -16.72 -6.30 -7.73
CA ILE A 122 -17.35 -7.53 -8.20
C ILE A 122 -17.59 -8.51 -7.05
N ASN A 123 -16.69 -8.59 -6.07
CA ASN A 123 -16.89 -9.38 -4.86
C ASN A 123 -18.07 -8.86 -4.03
N ALA A 124 -18.19 -7.54 -3.84
CA ALA A 124 -19.32 -6.95 -3.13
C ALA A 124 -20.65 -7.25 -3.83
N LEU A 125 -20.69 -7.15 -5.17
CA LEU A 125 -21.87 -7.51 -5.97
C LEU A 125 -22.24 -8.99 -5.82
N ARG A 126 -21.25 -9.89 -5.88
CA ARG A 126 -21.46 -11.32 -5.67
C ARG A 126 -22.07 -11.61 -4.31
N GLN A 127 -21.57 -10.96 -3.25
CA GLN A 127 -22.12 -11.10 -1.90
C GLN A 127 -23.56 -10.57 -1.80
N LEU A 128 -23.89 -9.48 -2.49
CA LEU A 128 -25.26 -8.97 -2.57
C LEU A 128 -26.20 -9.95 -3.28
N PHE A 129 -25.77 -10.53 -4.40
CA PHE A 129 -26.56 -11.54 -5.12
C PHE A 129 -26.82 -12.78 -4.27
N ALA A 130 -25.83 -13.23 -3.49
CA ALA A 130 -26.01 -14.35 -2.55
C ALA A 130 -27.12 -14.07 -1.53
N VAL A 131 -27.20 -12.85 -0.99
CA VAL A 131 -28.29 -12.46 -0.07
C VAL A 131 -29.66 -12.51 -0.74
N PHE A 132 -29.79 -12.03 -1.98
CA PHE A 132 -31.06 -12.11 -2.70
C PHE A 132 -31.45 -13.54 -3.09
N LEU A 133 -30.48 -14.40 -3.41
CA LEU A 133 -30.71 -15.83 -3.68
C LEU A 133 -31.18 -16.57 -2.42
N ASP A 134 -30.57 -16.31 -1.26
CA ASP A 134 -31.01 -16.83 0.03
C ASP A 134 -32.44 -16.37 0.34
N ALA A 135 -32.74 -15.08 0.12
CA ALA A 135 -34.07 -14.49 0.29
C ALA A 135 -35.15 -15.07 -0.62
N ALA A 136 -34.78 -15.47 -1.84
CA ALA A 136 -35.72 -16.11 -2.74
C ALA A 136 -36.03 -17.55 -2.33
N SER A 137 -35.08 -18.22 -1.66
CA SER A 137 -35.12 -19.64 -1.29
C SER A 137 -35.72 -19.87 0.11
N ARG A 138 -35.48 -18.96 1.05
CA ARG A 138 -35.96 -19.02 2.43
C ARG A 138 -37.05 -17.97 2.64
N SER A 139 -38.10 -18.33 3.37
CA SER A 139 -39.14 -17.38 3.77
C SER A 139 -38.63 -16.54 4.95
N GLY A 140 -37.71 -15.61 4.69
CA GLY A 140 -37.22 -14.66 5.68
C GLY A 140 -35.75 -14.33 5.53
N THR A 141 -35.46 -13.20 4.89
CA THR A 141 -34.12 -12.57 4.96
C THR A 141 -34.20 -11.34 5.83
N ASN A 142 -33.18 -11.18 6.68
CA ASN A 142 -33.07 -10.01 7.53
C ASN A 142 -32.92 -8.76 6.66
N ALA A 143 -33.87 -7.83 6.79
CA ALA A 143 -33.86 -6.55 6.08
C ALA A 143 -32.55 -5.77 6.31
N LYS A 144 -31.90 -5.95 7.46
CA LYS A 144 -30.60 -5.34 7.76
C LYS A 144 -29.48 -5.88 6.87
N THR A 145 -29.50 -7.17 6.55
CA THR A 145 -28.40 -7.83 5.82
C THR A 145 -28.34 -7.38 4.36
N TYR A 146 -29.47 -7.28 3.66
CA TYR A 146 -29.44 -6.84 2.25
C TYR A 146 -29.06 -5.37 2.13
N LEU A 147 -29.57 -4.50 3.01
CA LEU A 147 -29.18 -3.08 3.03
C LEU A 147 -27.69 -2.90 3.32
N ALA A 148 -27.13 -3.65 4.27
CA ALA A 148 -25.70 -3.62 4.55
C ALA A 148 -24.88 -4.05 3.32
N ARG A 149 -25.29 -5.09 2.60
CA ARG A 149 -24.60 -5.52 1.36
C ARG A 149 -24.76 -4.53 0.22
N THR A 150 -25.93 -3.90 0.07
CA THR A 150 -26.12 -2.79 -0.89
C THR A 150 -25.17 -1.63 -0.56
N GLY A 151 -25.06 -1.26 0.71
CA GLY A 151 -24.13 -0.23 1.19
C GLY A 151 -22.68 -0.59 0.87
N ALA A 152 -22.27 -1.83 1.12
CA ALA A 152 -20.91 -2.31 0.81
C ALA A 152 -20.58 -2.22 -0.70
N VAL A 153 -21.54 -2.50 -1.59
CA VAL A 153 -21.33 -2.30 -3.03
C VAL A 153 -21.13 -0.83 -3.37
N HIS A 154 -21.94 0.06 -2.82
CA HIS A 154 -21.81 1.49 -3.05
C HIS A 154 -20.47 2.02 -2.53
N GLU A 155 -20.06 1.61 -1.34
CA GLU A 155 -18.78 2.00 -0.73
C GLU A 155 -17.59 1.49 -1.57
N ALA A 156 -17.63 0.25 -2.04
CA ALA A 156 -16.62 -0.29 -2.95
C ALA A 156 -16.53 0.52 -4.26
N ILE A 157 -17.68 0.89 -4.83
CA ILE A 157 -17.73 1.74 -6.04
C ILE A 157 -17.21 3.16 -5.77
N ASP A 158 -17.53 3.74 -4.61
CA ASP A 158 -17.08 5.09 -4.26
C ASP A 158 -15.56 5.12 -4.05
N ARG A 159 -14.98 4.09 -3.41
CA ARG A 159 -13.52 3.89 -3.38
C ARG A 159 -12.94 3.70 -4.78
N ALA A 160 -13.61 2.93 -5.63
CA ALA A 160 -13.15 2.63 -6.99
C ALA A 160 -13.05 3.88 -7.88
N ARG A 161 -13.84 4.92 -7.62
CA ARG A 161 -13.72 6.22 -8.31
C ARG A 161 -12.43 6.96 -7.99
N GLY A 162 -11.77 6.62 -6.89
CA GLY A 162 -10.47 7.15 -6.50
C GLY A 162 -9.28 6.50 -7.22
N ILE A 163 -9.52 5.70 -8.27
CA ILE A 163 -8.46 5.06 -9.06
C ILE A 163 -7.45 6.07 -9.60
N SER A 164 -6.17 5.70 -9.60
CA SER A 164 -5.14 6.57 -10.14
C SER A 164 -5.28 6.85 -11.63
N GLN A 165 -4.86 8.05 -12.03
CA GLN A 165 -4.95 8.53 -13.41
C GLN A 165 -3.69 8.21 -14.23
N SER A 166 -2.66 7.66 -13.60
CA SER A 166 -1.40 7.27 -14.23
C SER A 166 -0.66 6.21 -13.41
N ASN A 167 0.31 5.51 -14.02
CA ASN A 167 1.20 4.60 -13.28
C ASN A 167 1.98 5.32 -12.18
N ARG A 168 2.40 6.56 -12.43
CA ARG A 168 3.16 7.33 -11.44
C ARG A 168 2.33 7.58 -10.18
N GLU A 169 1.06 7.92 -10.35
CA GLU A 169 0.15 8.12 -9.22
C GLU A 169 -0.13 6.79 -8.50
N ALA A 170 -0.33 5.69 -9.22
CA ALA A 170 -0.48 4.35 -8.64
C ALA A 170 0.76 3.93 -7.83
N VAL A 171 1.96 4.15 -8.40
CA VAL A 171 3.24 3.94 -7.72
C VAL A 171 3.36 4.82 -6.50
N ARG A 172 2.97 6.09 -6.57
CA ARG A 172 3.00 7.01 -5.43
C ARG A 172 2.11 6.54 -4.29
N LYS A 173 0.87 6.11 -4.56
CA LYS A 173 -0.02 5.56 -3.54
C LYS A 173 0.59 4.33 -2.88
N ARG A 174 1.13 3.41 -3.67
CA ARG A 174 1.78 2.21 -3.14
C ARG A 174 3.03 2.53 -2.33
N TRP A 175 3.84 3.48 -2.80
CA TRP A 175 5.02 3.98 -2.10
C TRP A 175 4.65 4.61 -0.76
N THR A 176 3.56 5.37 -0.68
CA THR A 176 3.06 5.90 0.60
C THR A 176 2.68 4.77 1.55
N SER A 177 2.02 3.72 1.06
CA SER A 177 1.72 2.54 1.90
C SER A 177 3.00 1.86 2.40
N ASP A 178 4.02 1.71 1.56
CA ASP A 178 5.32 1.16 1.97
C ASP A 178 6.02 2.08 3.00
N MET A 179 5.88 3.41 2.86
CA MET A 179 6.36 4.38 3.85
C MET A 179 5.64 4.26 5.19
N ASP A 180 4.34 4.00 5.19
CA ASP A 180 3.56 3.82 6.42
C ASP A 180 4.02 2.56 7.16
N SER A 181 4.28 1.45 6.45
CA SER A 181 4.89 0.26 7.07
C SER A 181 6.27 0.53 7.67
N LEU A 182 7.11 1.38 7.06
CA LEU A 182 8.38 1.78 7.67
C LEU A 182 8.19 2.68 8.91
N LYS A 183 7.10 3.46 8.99
CA LYS A 183 6.78 4.20 10.23
C LYS A 183 6.37 3.23 11.33
N ASP A 184 5.62 2.20 11.00
CA ASP A 184 5.25 1.15 11.95
C ASP A 184 6.51 0.49 12.52
N CYS A 185 7.52 0.17 11.68
CA CYS A 185 8.83 -0.31 12.16
C CYS A 185 9.55 0.68 13.09
N VAL A 186 9.44 2.00 12.84
CA VAL A 186 10.00 3.02 13.75
C VAL A 186 9.29 2.99 15.09
N THR A 187 7.95 2.95 15.08
CA THR A 187 7.13 2.91 16.30
C THR A 187 7.41 1.64 17.11
N GLU A 188 7.46 0.48 16.46
CA GLU A 188 7.72 -0.81 17.12
C GLU A 188 9.08 -0.84 17.81
N VAL A 189 10.15 -0.30 17.18
CA VAL A 189 11.46 -0.20 17.84
C VAL A 189 11.43 0.77 19.04
N VAL A 190 10.64 1.84 18.98
CA VAL A 190 10.45 2.74 20.13
C VAL A 190 9.72 2.03 21.25
N GLU A 191 8.68 1.26 20.96
CA GLU A 191 7.96 0.45 21.94
C GLU A 191 8.91 -0.56 22.62
N LEU A 192 9.76 -1.24 21.86
CA LEU A 192 10.80 -2.14 22.41
C LEU A 192 11.80 -1.43 23.35
N THR A 193 12.05 -0.13 23.15
CA THR A 193 12.87 0.65 24.10
C THR A 193 12.10 1.08 25.36
N MET A 194 10.78 1.21 25.28
CA MET A 194 9.90 1.67 26.36
C MET A 194 9.37 0.54 27.24
N GLU A 195 9.24 -0.70 26.73
CA GLU A 195 8.77 -1.87 27.50
C GLU A 195 9.65 -2.23 28.72
N GLY A 196 10.79 -1.56 28.89
CA GLY A 196 11.61 -1.59 30.11
C GLY A 196 11.19 -0.62 31.23
N ASP A 197 10.24 0.28 30.99
CA ASP A 197 9.79 1.30 31.94
C ASP A 197 8.26 1.40 31.93
N GLY A 198 7.61 0.82 32.96
CA GLY A 198 6.16 0.75 33.07
C GLY A 198 5.52 2.10 33.44
N THR A 199 5.63 3.10 32.58
CA THR A 199 4.91 4.37 32.74
C THR A 199 3.83 4.59 31.67
N ASP A 200 2.65 4.85 32.22
CA ASP A 200 1.35 5.14 31.62
C ASP A 200 1.38 6.41 30.73
N ASP A 201 0.46 6.41 29.77
CA ASP A 201 0.25 7.37 28.68
C ASP A 201 0.52 8.85 29.03
N GLY A 202 1.39 9.48 28.23
CA GLY A 202 1.58 10.93 28.22
C GLY A 202 1.99 11.44 26.84
N ASP A 203 1.01 11.83 26.03
CA ASP A 203 1.17 12.60 24.79
C ASP A 203 2.23 13.70 24.94
N GLY A 204 3.29 13.63 24.13
CA GLY A 204 4.33 14.66 24.08
C GLY A 204 5.45 14.32 23.12
N GLU A 205 5.24 14.62 21.83
CA GLU A 205 6.33 14.85 20.90
C GLU A 205 7.37 15.83 21.51
N ASP A 206 8.64 15.55 21.24
CA ASP A 206 9.82 16.43 21.40
C ASP A 206 10.66 16.28 22.68
N GLY A 207 11.73 15.46 22.60
CA GLY A 207 12.93 15.65 23.43
C GLY A 207 13.55 14.37 24.03
N TRP A 208 14.25 13.57 23.23
CA TRP A 208 15.02 12.40 23.71
C TRP A 208 16.53 12.60 23.54
N ASP A 209 17.06 13.70 24.07
CA ASP A 209 18.52 13.96 24.06
C ASP A 209 19.17 13.84 25.45
N ASP A 210 18.46 13.38 26.50
CA ASP A 210 19.05 13.33 27.84
C ASP A 210 18.37 12.32 28.79
N LEU A 211 18.35 11.03 28.44
CA LEU A 211 17.90 10.00 29.39
C LEU A 211 18.98 8.96 29.67
N GLU A 212 19.76 9.24 30.71
CA GLU A 212 20.25 8.24 31.67
C GLU A 212 19.03 7.54 32.29
N ILE A 213 18.63 6.38 31.74
CA ILE A 213 17.49 5.59 32.22
C ILE A 213 17.98 4.60 33.27
N ASP A 214 17.96 5.01 34.54
CA ASP A 214 18.23 4.15 35.70
C ASP A 214 16.94 3.86 36.49
N GLY A 215 16.65 2.56 36.67
CA GLY A 215 15.63 1.94 37.55
C GLY A 215 14.17 2.42 37.39
N LEU A 216 13.20 1.57 37.01
CA LEU A 216 12.65 0.48 37.82
C LEU A 216 11.48 -0.15 37.03
N SER A 217 11.49 -1.46 36.76
CA SER A 217 10.29 -2.17 36.27
C SER A 217 10.18 -3.53 36.97
N ASP A 218 8.96 -3.84 37.42
CA ASP A 218 8.59 -4.93 38.34
C ASP A 218 7.82 -6.03 37.57
N GLY A 219 8.21 -6.30 36.32
CA GLY A 219 7.62 -7.32 35.44
C GLY A 219 8.65 -8.35 34.97
N ASP A 220 8.22 -9.61 34.78
CA ASP A 220 9.03 -10.77 34.33
C ASP A 220 9.61 -10.64 32.89
N THR A 221 9.53 -9.47 32.25
CA THR A 221 10.18 -9.23 30.96
C THR A 221 11.68 -9.00 31.17
N PRO A 222 12.58 -9.65 30.41
CA PRO A 222 14.01 -9.40 30.53
C PRO A 222 14.30 -7.93 30.20
N LYS A 223 14.86 -7.19 31.16
CA LYS A 223 15.29 -5.81 30.92
C LYS A 223 16.43 -5.80 29.90
N ALA A 224 16.30 -5.00 28.85
CA ALA A 224 17.35 -4.80 27.86
C ALA A 224 18.66 -4.36 28.54
N THR A 225 19.76 -4.99 28.15
CA THR A 225 21.12 -4.58 28.54
C THR A 225 21.50 -3.26 27.86
N GLU A 226 22.54 -2.58 28.38
CA GLU A 226 23.03 -1.32 27.79
C GLU A 226 23.41 -1.48 26.31
N ASP A 227 23.97 -2.64 25.94
CA ASP A 227 24.35 -2.92 24.55
C ASP A 227 23.12 -3.22 23.68
N GLU A 228 22.08 -3.86 24.22
CA GLU A 228 20.79 -4.02 23.53
C GLU A 228 20.09 -2.67 23.31
N LEU A 229 20.11 -1.76 24.29
CA LEU A 229 19.60 -0.40 24.14
C LEU A 229 20.36 0.39 23.07
N LYS A 230 21.69 0.27 23.02
CA LYS A 230 22.51 0.87 21.94
C LYS A 230 22.13 0.31 20.56
N ARG A 231 21.85 -0.99 20.46
CA ARG A 231 21.37 -1.64 19.24
C ARG A 231 19.99 -1.14 18.84
N LEU A 232 19.02 -1.10 19.76
CA LEU A 232 17.68 -0.57 19.51
C LEU A 232 17.73 0.88 19.03
N ASN A 233 18.52 1.74 19.69
CA ASN A 233 18.70 3.12 19.24
C ASN A 233 19.34 3.21 17.84
N SER A 234 20.27 2.31 17.52
CA SER A 234 20.87 2.26 16.17
C SER A 234 19.87 1.82 15.11
N ALA A 235 19.04 0.82 15.40
CA ALA A 235 17.93 0.39 14.53
C ALA A 235 16.88 1.49 14.35
N HIS A 236 16.50 2.19 15.42
CA HIS A 236 15.59 3.32 15.35
C HIS A 236 16.12 4.41 14.39
N ASN A 237 17.39 4.79 14.54
CA ASN A 237 18.00 5.79 13.66
C ASN A 237 18.15 5.30 12.20
N LEU A 238 18.45 4.02 11.99
CA LEU A 238 18.43 3.37 10.68
C LEU A 238 17.05 3.54 10.00
N PHE A 239 15.96 3.18 10.69
CA PHE A 239 14.61 3.27 10.16
C PHE A 239 14.17 4.73 9.92
N LYS A 240 14.56 5.66 10.80
CA LYS A 240 14.34 7.11 10.56
C LYS A 240 15.05 7.61 9.30
N SER A 241 16.29 7.17 9.06
CA SER A 241 17.02 7.51 7.84
C SER A 241 16.38 6.87 6.59
N LEU A 242 15.91 5.62 6.68
CA LEU A 242 15.16 4.94 5.60
C LEU A 242 13.85 5.68 5.26
N LEU A 243 13.08 6.06 6.27
CA LEU A 243 11.84 6.82 6.08
C LEU A 243 12.13 8.19 5.43
N SER A 244 13.21 8.85 5.84
CA SER A 244 13.63 10.13 5.25
C SER A 244 14.08 9.98 3.80
N LEU A 245 14.80 8.91 3.48
CA LEU A 245 15.14 8.54 2.10
C LEU A 245 13.86 8.35 1.27
N PHE A 246 12.86 7.63 1.78
CA PHE A 246 11.61 7.39 1.06
C PHE A 246 10.81 8.68 0.82
N LYS A 247 10.73 9.56 1.83
CA LYS A 247 10.13 10.90 1.69
C LYS A 247 10.83 11.70 0.59
N SER A 248 12.17 11.68 0.58
CA SER A 248 12.98 12.39 -0.40
C SER A 248 12.74 11.86 -1.82
N ILE A 249 12.79 10.53 -2.02
CA ILE A 249 12.49 9.85 -3.29
C ILE A 249 11.09 10.21 -3.80
N SER A 250 10.07 10.11 -2.93
CA SER A 250 8.70 10.46 -3.29
C SER A 250 8.60 11.89 -3.79
N SER A 251 9.24 12.84 -3.09
CA SER A 251 9.21 14.25 -3.45
C SER A 251 9.98 14.59 -4.74
N GLN A 252 11.04 13.85 -5.06
CA GLN A 252 11.91 14.12 -6.20
C GLN A 252 11.45 13.40 -7.48
N LEU A 253 10.91 12.18 -7.35
CA LEU A 253 10.60 11.29 -8.47
C LEU A 253 9.11 11.05 -8.70
N LEU A 254 8.32 10.98 -7.62
CA LEU A 254 6.92 10.55 -7.72
C LEU A 254 5.94 11.71 -7.81
N LEU A 255 6.33 12.93 -7.43
CA LEU A 255 5.52 14.13 -7.67
C LEU A 255 5.51 14.51 -9.15
N ASP A 256 4.40 15.09 -9.60
CA ASP A 256 4.22 15.53 -11.00
C ASP A 256 5.12 16.74 -11.33
N THR A 257 5.55 17.47 -10.30
CA THR A 257 6.55 18.55 -10.35
C THR A 257 7.99 18.07 -10.17
N GLY A 258 8.20 16.74 -10.16
CA GLY A 258 9.51 16.14 -9.96
C GLY A 258 10.55 16.67 -10.96
N LYS A 259 11.76 16.93 -10.48
CA LYS A 259 12.86 17.47 -11.31
C LYS A 259 13.41 16.43 -12.29
N VAL A 260 13.13 15.16 -12.06
CA VAL A 260 13.64 14.05 -12.86
C VAL A 260 12.49 13.37 -13.62
N GLU A 261 12.63 13.33 -14.94
CA GLU A 261 11.69 12.66 -15.82
C GLU A 261 11.98 11.15 -15.83
N VAL A 262 11.22 10.37 -15.05
CA VAL A 262 11.19 8.91 -15.22
C VAL A 262 10.40 8.59 -16.49
N LYS A 263 11.09 8.00 -17.48
CA LYS A 263 10.64 7.92 -18.87
C LYS A 263 9.73 6.74 -19.18
N SER A 264 9.75 5.68 -18.37
CA SER A 264 8.96 4.47 -18.64
C SER A 264 8.18 3.95 -17.42
N PRO A 265 6.97 3.40 -17.61
CA PRO A 265 6.20 2.79 -16.53
C PRO A 265 6.94 1.66 -15.81
N THR A 266 7.73 0.86 -16.54
CA THR A 266 8.49 -0.28 -15.99
C THR A 266 9.58 0.15 -15.01
N GLN A 267 10.19 1.33 -15.19
CA GLN A 267 11.13 1.90 -14.23
C GLN A 267 10.45 2.24 -12.90
N LEU A 268 9.26 2.85 -12.96
CA LEU A 268 8.47 3.14 -11.76
C LEU A 268 8.03 1.85 -11.06
N ASP A 269 7.70 0.79 -11.81
CA ASP A 269 7.36 -0.50 -11.23
C ASP A 269 8.58 -1.18 -10.56
N SER A 270 9.78 -1.04 -11.14
CA SER A 270 11.03 -1.56 -10.56
C SER A 270 11.38 -0.86 -9.24
N LEU A 271 11.08 0.44 -9.15
CA LEU A 271 11.19 1.20 -7.91
C LEU A 271 10.28 0.61 -6.81
N LEU A 272 9.04 0.23 -7.14
CA LEU A 272 8.15 -0.46 -6.18
C LEU A 272 8.63 -1.84 -5.75
N VAL A 273 9.26 -2.60 -6.65
CA VAL A 273 9.85 -3.90 -6.27
C VAL A 273 10.93 -3.69 -5.21
N SER A 274 11.73 -2.63 -5.37
CA SER A 274 12.79 -2.28 -4.42
C SER A 274 12.23 -1.80 -3.08
N SER A 275 11.17 -0.96 -3.08
CA SER A 275 10.55 -0.51 -1.83
C SER A 275 9.90 -1.65 -1.07
N GLY A 276 9.13 -2.50 -1.75
CA GLY A 276 8.48 -3.64 -1.11
C GLY A 276 9.48 -4.61 -0.49
N ALA A 277 10.58 -4.91 -1.18
CA ALA A 277 11.65 -5.76 -0.62
C ALA A 277 12.30 -5.15 0.62
N LEU A 278 12.48 -3.82 0.64
CA LEU A 278 13.06 -3.11 1.77
C LEU A 278 12.13 -3.09 2.99
N VAL A 279 10.82 -2.91 2.78
CA VAL A 279 9.81 -3.00 3.86
C VAL A 279 9.83 -4.38 4.49
N VAL A 280 9.80 -5.45 3.69
CA VAL A 280 9.84 -6.82 4.20
C VAL A 280 11.12 -7.11 4.97
N ALA A 281 12.28 -6.65 4.48
CA ALA A 281 13.55 -6.82 5.19
C ALA A 281 13.61 -5.99 6.49
N SER A 282 12.92 -4.85 6.52
CA SER A 282 12.85 -3.97 7.69
C SER A 282 11.98 -4.60 8.79
N ASP A 283 10.81 -5.14 8.42
CA ASP A 283 9.93 -5.91 9.30
C ASP A 283 10.67 -7.12 9.91
N GLU A 284 11.39 -7.88 9.08
CA GLU A 284 12.23 -8.99 9.57
C GLU A 284 13.32 -8.50 10.54
N LEU A 285 14.00 -7.39 10.25
CA LEU A 285 14.99 -6.82 11.18
C LEU A 285 14.34 -6.44 12.50
N VAL A 286 13.18 -5.79 12.51
CA VAL A 286 12.47 -5.45 13.76
C VAL A 286 12.16 -6.70 14.57
N SER A 287 11.68 -7.78 13.92
CA SER A 287 11.37 -9.04 14.62
C SER A 287 12.58 -9.72 15.29
N THR A 288 13.81 -9.35 14.90
CA THR A 288 15.04 -9.85 15.55
C THR A 288 15.49 -9.02 16.76
N LEU A 289 14.82 -7.89 17.03
CA LEU A 289 15.16 -6.95 18.11
C LEU A 289 14.42 -7.24 19.43
N ASP A 290 13.66 -8.33 19.51
CA ASP A 290 13.08 -8.79 20.78
C ASP A 290 14.19 -9.18 21.77
N VAL A 291 14.03 -8.77 23.04
CA VAL A 291 14.99 -9.08 24.11
C VAL A 291 14.75 -10.51 24.63
N PRO A 292 15.80 -11.34 24.80
CA PRO A 292 17.22 -11.05 24.56
C PRO A 292 17.62 -11.15 23.08
N HIS A 293 18.46 -10.22 22.61
CA HIS A 293 18.85 -10.14 21.20
C HIS A 293 19.73 -11.33 20.79
N ASP A 294 19.38 -11.99 19.68
CA ASP A 294 20.31 -12.83 18.92
C ASP A 294 21.15 -11.96 17.98
N ILE A 295 22.37 -11.64 18.39
CA ILE A 295 23.29 -10.76 17.64
C ILE A 295 23.52 -11.26 16.21
N GLN A 296 23.56 -12.58 16.00
CA GLN A 296 23.76 -13.14 14.67
C GLN A 296 22.52 -12.92 13.80
N ALA A 297 21.32 -13.15 14.35
CA ALA A 297 20.07 -12.90 13.64
C ALA A 297 19.90 -11.42 13.26
N VAL A 298 20.17 -10.50 14.20
CA VAL A 298 20.13 -9.04 13.96
C VAL A 298 21.11 -8.65 12.85
N SER A 299 22.34 -9.17 12.91
CA SER A 299 23.37 -8.90 11.90
C SER A 299 22.96 -9.41 10.52
N ASP A 300 22.46 -10.65 10.44
CA ASP A 300 22.01 -11.26 9.19
C ASP A 300 20.82 -10.51 8.57
N ALA A 301 19.83 -10.13 9.37
CA ALA A 301 18.70 -9.31 8.92
C ALA A 301 19.15 -7.92 8.45
N CYS A 302 20.07 -7.29 9.17
CA CYS A 302 20.65 -5.99 8.79
C CYS A 302 21.40 -6.06 7.45
N VAL A 303 22.14 -7.16 7.18
CA VAL A 303 22.79 -7.40 5.87
C VAL A 303 21.75 -7.45 4.74
N ILE A 304 20.59 -8.06 4.97
CA ILE A 304 19.50 -8.12 3.97
C ILE A 304 18.93 -6.72 3.71
N VAL A 305 18.68 -5.92 4.76
CA VAL A 305 18.26 -4.51 4.61
C VAL A 305 19.27 -3.74 3.77
N MET A 306 20.56 -3.84 4.11
CA MET A 306 21.63 -3.12 3.41
C MET A 306 21.79 -3.54 1.95
N LYS A 307 21.58 -4.82 1.64
CA LYS A 307 21.53 -5.30 0.25
C LYS A 307 20.44 -4.56 -0.54
N HIS A 308 19.23 -4.47 0.00
CA HIS A 308 18.12 -3.79 -0.68
C HIS A 308 18.29 -2.27 -0.76
N VAL A 309 18.94 -1.66 0.24
CA VAL A 309 19.35 -0.25 0.18
C VAL A 309 20.35 -0.03 -0.97
N SER A 310 21.33 -0.92 -1.13
CA SER A 310 22.31 -0.85 -2.21
C SER A 310 21.70 -1.07 -3.59
N ASP A 311 20.76 -2.02 -3.72
CA ASP A 311 20.00 -2.26 -4.94
C ASP A 311 19.20 -1.00 -5.33
N LEU A 312 18.53 -0.36 -4.35
CA LEU A 312 17.80 0.90 -4.56
C LEU A 312 18.74 2.04 -4.95
N GLN A 313 19.88 2.20 -4.28
CA GLN A 313 20.87 3.23 -4.63
C GLN A 313 21.38 3.03 -6.07
N THR A 314 21.70 1.79 -6.43
CA THR A 314 22.14 1.44 -7.79
C THR A 314 21.05 1.76 -8.81
N PHE A 315 19.79 1.42 -8.52
CA PHE A 315 18.66 1.79 -9.35
C PHE A 315 18.59 3.32 -9.53
N LEU A 316 18.63 4.10 -8.46
CA LEU A 316 18.59 5.57 -8.55
C LEU A 316 19.79 6.15 -9.31
N ALA A 317 20.98 5.58 -9.15
CA ALA A 317 22.18 6.02 -9.84
C ALA A 317 22.11 5.76 -11.36
N THR A 318 21.59 4.60 -11.78
CA THR A 318 21.38 4.31 -13.22
C THR A 318 20.41 5.28 -13.90
N HIS A 319 19.57 5.97 -13.12
CA HIS A 319 18.62 6.97 -13.59
C HIS A 319 19.10 8.42 -13.36
N GLY A 320 20.33 8.62 -12.88
CA GLY A 320 20.92 9.94 -12.66
C GLY A 320 20.33 10.71 -11.47
N VAL A 321 19.71 9.99 -10.53
CA VAL A 321 19.05 10.57 -9.33
C VAL A 321 19.98 10.57 -8.12
N ALA A 322 20.83 9.55 -8.01
CA ALA A 322 21.81 9.40 -6.94
C ALA A 322 23.20 9.17 -7.54
N THR A 323 24.24 9.27 -6.73
CA THR A 323 25.58 8.81 -7.13
C THR A 323 25.69 7.30 -6.98
N THR A 324 26.51 6.68 -7.82
CA THR A 324 26.83 5.24 -7.66
C THR A 324 27.45 4.99 -6.30
N PRO A 325 27.14 3.86 -5.64
CA PRO A 325 27.69 3.54 -4.32
C PRO A 325 29.22 3.60 -4.36
N THR A 326 29.81 4.66 -3.78
CA THR A 326 31.24 4.69 -3.52
C THR A 326 31.47 4.19 -2.11
N ILE A 327 32.17 3.07 -1.99
CA ILE A 327 32.66 2.56 -0.70
C ILE A 327 33.71 3.57 -0.19
N LYS A 328 33.26 4.62 0.49
CA LYS A 328 34.13 5.51 1.25
C LYS A 328 33.91 5.18 2.72
N LYS A 329 34.96 4.69 3.40
CA LYS A 329 34.93 4.52 4.85
C LYS A 329 34.57 5.86 5.51
N PRO A 330 33.54 5.91 6.36
CA PRO A 330 33.17 7.13 7.06
C PRO A 330 34.30 7.55 8.03
N LYS A 331 34.45 8.87 8.24
CA LYS A 331 35.27 9.41 9.34
C LYS A 331 34.42 9.36 10.61
N ALA A 332 35.00 8.84 11.70
CA ALA A 332 34.28 8.58 12.95
C ALA A 332 33.74 9.83 13.67
N ASP A 333 34.31 11.01 13.42
CA ASP A 333 34.04 12.23 14.22
C ASP A 333 32.75 13.00 13.83
N ASP A 334 32.03 12.61 12.77
CA ASP A 334 30.85 13.34 12.27
C ASP A 334 29.51 12.88 12.91
N LEU A 335 29.49 11.78 13.67
CA LEU A 335 28.25 11.13 14.13
C LEU A 335 27.50 11.95 15.20
N ALA A 336 28.21 12.48 16.20
CA ALA A 336 27.59 13.18 17.33
C ALA A 336 27.04 14.57 16.97
N ASN A 337 27.61 15.22 15.95
CA ASN A 337 27.23 16.59 15.59
C ASN A 337 25.99 16.66 14.67
N ARG A 338 25.59 15.54 14.03
CA ARG A 338 24.48 15.55 13.05
C ARG A 338 23.15 15.06 13.61
N THR A 339 23.14 14.22 14.64
CA THR A 339 21.92 13.86 15.39
C THR A 339 21.21 15.11 15.92
N ALA A 340 21.96 16.10 16.41
CA ALA A 340 21.46 17.40 16.85
C ALA A 340 20.89 18.29 15.73
N SER A 341 21.21 18.01 14.46
CA SER A 341 20.76 18.81 13.31
C SER A 341 19.52 18.24 12.61
N LEU A 342 19.19 16.96 12.84
CA LEU A 342 17.98 16.31 12.34
C LEU A 342 16.78 16.45 13.30
N THR A 343 17.02 16.97 14.51
CA THR A 343 16.03 17.18 15.58
C THR A 343 15.46 18.60 15.64
N MET A 344 15.85 19.51 14.75
CA MET A 344 15.32 20.88 14.76
C MET A 344 14.21 21.11 13.73
N ASP A 345 13.05 21.46 14.28
CA ASP A 345 11.97 22.32 13.77
C ASP A 345 10.64 21.63 13.47
N ASN A 346 9.90 21.36 14.55
CA ASN A 346 8.46 21.07 14.51
C ASN A 346 7.74 21.87 15.61
N SER A 347 7.99 23.18 15.71
CA SER A 347 7.16 24.05 16.55
C SER A 347 5.76 24.21 15.94
N PRO A 348 4.66 23.84 16.65
CA PRO A 348 3.31 24.04 16.18
C PRO A 348 2.93 25.51 16.40
N GLY A 349 3.28 26.41 15.46
CA GLY A 349 2.90 27.80 15.63
C GLY A 349 3.44 28.86 14.67
N SER A 350 4.12 28.51 13.58
CA SER A 350 4.50 29.53 12.60
C SER A 350 4.18 29.09 11.17
N ASP A 351 3.28 29.85 10.54
CA ASP A 351 2.89 29.74 9.13
C ASP A 351 4.00 30.35 8.25
N HIS A 352 5.21 29.84 8.41
CA HIS A 352 6.37 30.13 7.58
C HIS A 352 6.82 28.83 6.95
N SER A 353 6.61 28.70 5.64
CA SER A 353 7.24 27.68 4.82
C SER A 353 8.77 27.86 4.90
N SER A 354 9.38 27.33 5.96
CA SER A 354 10.82 27.10 5.99
C SER A 354 11.08 26.02 4.94
N GLU A 355 11.77 26.44 3.89
CA GLU A 355 12.31 25.54 2.88
C GLU A 355 13.39 24.70 3.57
N VAL A 356 12.98 23.62 4.24
CA VAL A 356 13.90 22.64 4.83
C VAL A 356 14.83 22.21 3.72
N ALA A 357 16.11 22.56 3.85
CA ALA A 357 17.13 22.24 2.86
C ALA A 357 17.17 20.72 2.69
N LYS A 358 16.57 20.23 1.60
CA LYS A 358 16.51 18.79 1.31
C LYS A 358 17.93 18.28 1.17
N LEU A 359 18.34 17.39 2.07
CA LEU A 359 19.64 16.75 1.98
C LEU A 359 19.74 15.98 0.64
N PRO A 360 20.92 15.98 -0.01
CA PRO A 360 21.19 15.10 -1.14
C PRO A 360 20.87 13.64 -0.79
N LEU A 361 20.33 12.88 -1.73
CA LEU A 361 19.97 11.46 -1.50
C LEU A 361 21.16 10.63 -1.01
N ASP A 362 22.36 10.95 -1.48
CA ASP A 362 23.61 10.28 -1.09
C ASP A 362 23.90 10.39 0.42
N GLU A 363 23.45 11.45 1.08
CA GLU A 363 23.64 11.61 2.51
C GLU A 363 22.76 10.65 3.31
N TYR A 364 21.52 10.43 2.88
CA TYR A 364 20.66 9.42 3.51
C TYR A 364 21.25 8.01 3.36
N PHE A 365 21.80 7.67 2.19
CA PHE A 365 22.47 6.38 1.99
C PHE A 365 23.70 6.22 2.90
N ALA A 366 24.47 7.29 3.09
CA ALA A 366 25.63 7.28 3.98
C ALA A 366 25.20 7.11 5.45
N ASP A 367 24.15 7.79 5.89
CA ASP A 367 23.63 7.68 7.25
C ASP A 367 23.05 6.29 7.52
N ILE A 368 22.30 5.71 6.58
CA ILE A 368 21.80 4.32 6.68
C ILE A 368 22.97 3.34 6.82
N SER A 369 23.99 3.47 5.98
CA SER A 369 25.18 2.59 6.04
C SER A 369 25.88 2.70 7.39
N ARG A 370 25.98 3.90 7.94
CA ARG A 370 26.61 4.13 9.25
C ARG A 370 25.87 3.44 10.39
N TRP A 371 24.54 3.53 10.42
CA TRP A 371 23.75 2.86 11.46
C TRP A 371 23.76 1.34 11.32
N ALA A 372 23.77 0.83 10.09
CA ALA A 372 23.91 -0.59 9.84
C ALA A 372 25.26 -1.15 10.30
N GLU A 373 26.36 -0.40 10.14
CA GLU A 373 27.67 -0.81 10.66
C GLU A 373 27.62 -1.03 12.18
N VAL A 374 26.93 -0.17 12.94
CA VAL A 374 26.80 -0.32 14.40
C VAL A 374 26.02 -1.59 14.77
N LEU A 375 24.96 -1.93 14.02
CA LEU A 375 24.17 -3.15 14.24
C LEU A 375 24.94 -4.45 13.93
N GLN A 376 25.96 -4.38 13.08
CA GLN A 376 26.73 -5.55 12.63
C GLN A 376 27.98 -5.81 13.48
N VAL A 377 28.39 -4.88 14.34
CA VAL A 377 29.54 -5.10 15.24
C VAL A 377 29.14 -6.10 16.31
N SER A 378 29.68 -7.31 16.20
CA SER A 378 29.63 -8.32 17.26
C SER A 378 30.49 -7.87 18.45
N ASP A 379 29.97 -7.99 19.68
CA ASP A 379 30.54 -7.57 20.99
C ASP A 379 31.87 -8.29 21.38
N GLY A 380 32.83 -8.42 20.45
CA GLY A 380 34.03 -9.23 20.60
C GLY A 380 35.32 -8.60 20.10
N SER A 381 35.49 -7.28 20.24
CA SER A 381 36.76 -6.58 19.98
C SER A 381 37.40 -6.04 21.26
#